data_AF-A0A1P8UXC5-F1
#
_entry.id   AF-A0A1P8UXC5-F1
#
_cell.length_a   1.000
_cell.length_b   1.000
_cell.length_c   1.000
_cell.angle_alpha   90.00
_cell.angle_beta   90.00
_cell.angle_gamma   90.00
#
_symmetry.space_group_name_H-M   'P 1'
#
loop_
_entity.id
_entity.type
_entity.pdbx_description
1 polymer ?
#
loop_
_entity_poly.entity_id
_entity_poly.type
_entity_poly.pdbx_seq_one_letter_code
_entity_poly.pdbx_strand_id
1 'polypeptide(L)'
;MVRKSSLRIGLSLICGVCATVVLAAEPEPVEQHNSNALWFENWTGLSNAKLTISAPDGEIIAIEADGGTPVYRLSGEVSDGVYRYELSAATDEQVKIVNPINNGRGADQRDTVAKPFYMEGSFTVARGVIITPELVLEDEG
;
A
#
# COMPACT_ATOMS: atom_id res chain seq x y z
N MET A 1 42.02 -16.80 59.11
CA MET A 1 43.11 -17.44 58.33
C MET A 1 42.55 -18.71 57.70
N VAL A 2 42.71 -18.89 56.36
CA VAL A 2 42.41 -20.08 55.50
C VAL A 2 40.90 -20.37 55.23
N ARG A 3 40.28 -20.12 54.06
CA ARG A 3 40.37 -20.58 52.63
C ARG A 3 39.92 -22.02 52.34
N LYS A 4 38.83 -22.16 51.55
CA LYS A 4 38.58 -23.01 50.33
C LYS A 4 37.05 -23.20 50.12
N SER A 5 36.42 -22.76 49.02
CA SER A 5 36.36 -23.39 47.66
C SER A 5 35.66 -24.77 47.73
N SER A 6 34.62 -25.18 47.01
CA SER A 6 33.91 -24.80 45.76
C SER A 6 32.65 -25.69 45.67
N LEU A 7 31.57 -25.30 44.95
CA LEU A 7 30.97 -26.14 43.88
C LEU A 7 29.90 -25.37 43.11
N ARG A 8 30.00 -25.45 41.78
CA ARG A 8 29.14 -24.82 40.77
C ARG A 8 28.05 -25.81 40.38
N ILE A 9 26.80 -25.37 40.27
CA ILE A 9 25.80 -26.01 39.41
C ILE A 9 25.07 -24.90 38.68
N GLY A 10 25.54 -24.61 37.47
CA GLY A 10 24.81 -23.80 36.51
C GLY A 10 23.78 -24.68 35.81
N LEU A 11 22.50 -24.36 36.00
CA LEU A 11 21.42 -24.89 35.18
C LEU A 11 21.08 -23.81 34.16
N SER A 12 21.74 -23.87 33.00
CA SER A 12 21.43 -23.02 31.86
C SER A 12 20.16 -23.57 31.19
N LEU A 13 19.02 -22.94 31.48
CA LEU A 13 17.77 -23.16 30.77
C LEU A 13 17.86 -22.43 29.42
N ILE A 14 18.31 -23.12 28.39
CA ILE A 14 18.25 -22.63 27.01
C ILE A 14 16.79 -22.71 26.57
N CYS A 15 16.06 -21.62 26.77
CA CYS A 15 14.74 -21.41 26.18
C CYS A 15 14.94 -21.13 24.69
N GLY A 16 14.90 -22.19 23.87
CA GLY A 16 14.86 -22.10 22.42
C GLY A 16 13.52 -21.53 21.97
N VAL A 17 13.39 -20.20 21.96
CA VAL A 17 12.30 -19.52 21.27
C VAL A 17 12.57 -19.66 19.78
N CYS A 18 11.96 -20.65 19.14
CA CYS A 18 11.78 -20.67 17.69
C CYS A 18 10.89 -19.47 17.34
N ALA A 19 11.49 -18.33 17.01
CA ALA A 19 10.78 -17.23 16.41
C ALA A 19 10.35 -17.67 15.01
N THR A 20 9.08 -18.03 14.85
CA THR A 20 8.48 -18.16 13.52
C THR A 20 8.53 -16.80 12.87
N VAL A 21 9.42 -16.65 11.88
CA VAL A 21 9.37 -15.54 10.93
C VAL A 21 8.04 -15.64 10.19
N VAL A 22 7.07 -14.84 10.64
CA VAL A 22 5.86 -14.59 9.86
C VAL A 22 6.31 -13.76 8.67
N LEU A 23 6.27 -14.36 7.48
CA LEU A 23 6.35 -13.60 6.23
C LEU A 23 5.10 -12.72 6.20
N ALA A 24 5.28 -11.40 6.20
CA ALA A 24 4.18 -10.47 6.01
C ALA A 24 3.57 -10.72 4.62
N ALA A 25 2.25 -10.84 4.55
CA ALA A 25 1.54 -10.94 3.27
C ALA A 25 1.83 -9.69 2.42
N GLU A 26 1.89 -9.86 1.10
CA GLU A 26 1.98 -8.71 0.20
C GLU A 26 0.72 -7.82 0.38
N PRO A 27 0.85 -6.50 0.20
CA PRO A 27 -0.30 -5.61 0.29
C PRO A 27 -1.31 -5.92 -0.82
N GLU A 28 -2.56 -6.18 -0.43
CA GLU A 28 -3.68 -6.46 -1.32
C GLU A 28 -4.82 -5.46 -1.07
N PRO A 29 -4.62 -4.16 -1.37
CA PRO A 29 -5.70 -3.19 -1.23
C PRO A 29 -6.86 -3.55 -2.16
N VAL A 30 -8.09 -3.37 -1.67
CA VAL A 30 -9.30 -3.68 -2.44
C VAL A 30 -10.05 -2.38 -2.69
N GLU A 31 -10.30 -2.07 -3.96
CA GLU A 31 -11.12 -0.92 -4.36
C GLU A 31 -12.53 -1.06 -3.78
N GLN A 32 -13.01 0.01 -3.16
CA GLN A 32 -14.34 0.13 -2.60
C GLN A 32 -14.92 1.48 -2.99
N HIS A 33 -16.24 1.55 -3.12
CA HIS A 33 -16.91 2.81 -3.37
C HIS A 33 -18.31 2.86 -2.76
N ASN A 34 -18.80 4.08 -2.60
CA ASN A 34 -20.22 4.37 -2.40
C ASN A 34 -20.66 5.32 -3.52
N SER A 35 -21.82 5.96 -3.41
CA SER A 35 -22.33 6.84 -4.46
C SER A 35 -21.48 8.09 -4.74
N ASN A 36 -20.58 8.50 -3.85
CA ASN A 36 -19.82 9.75 -4.01
C ASN A 36 -18.32 9.64 -3.74
N ALA A 37 -17.81 8.50 -3.29
CA ALA A 37 -16.41 8.33 -2.94
C ALA A 37 -15.88 6.96 -3.33
N LEU A 38 -14.60 6.93 -3.68
CA LEU A 38 -13.78 5.74 -3.95
C LEU A 38 -12.64 5.71 -2.94
N TRP A 39 -12.40 4.55 -2.34
CA TRP A 39 -11.32 4.31 -1.39
C TRP A 39 -10.82 2.88 -1.51
N PHE A 40 -9.83 2.52 -0.69
CA PHE A 40 -9.25 1.18 -0.66
C PHE A 40 -9.30 0.60 0.74
N GLU A 41 -9.84 -0.61 0.88
CA GLU A 41 -9.75 -1.44 2.08
C GLU A 41 -8.46 -2.27 2.07
N ASN A 42 -8.15 -2.97 3.17
CA ASN A 42 -6.91 -3.74 3.36
C ASN A 42 -5.62 -2.90 3.17
N TRP A 43 -5.65 -1.64 3.62
CA TRP A 43 -4.52 -0.71 3.55
C TRP A 43 -3.48 -0.94 4.65
N THR A 44 -2.84 -2.12 4.62
CA THR A 44 -1.82 -2.50 5.59
C THR A 44 -0.45 -2.57 4.93
N GLY A 45 0.56 -2.00 5.59
CA GLY A 45 1.95 -1.99 5.10
C GLY A 45 2.18 -1.08 3.89
N LEU A 46 1.32 -0.07 3.70
CA LEU A 46 1.41 0.94 2.65
C LEU A 46 1.46 2.35 3.24
N SER A 47 2.31 3.20 2.66
CA SER A 47 2.49 4.61 3.03
C SER A 47 2.83 5.46 1.81
N ASN A 48 2.83 6.79 1.95
CA ASN A 48 3.20 7.73 0.89
C ASN A 48 2.46 7.45 -0.42
N ALA A 49 1.14 7.34 -0.32
CA ALA A 49 0.27 6.99 -1.42
C ALA A 49 0.07 8.18 -2.36
N LYS A 50 -0.01 7.90 -3.65
CA LYS A 50 -0.52 8.83 -4.67
C LYS A 50 -1.59 8.14 -5.50
N LEU A 51 -2.80 8.69 -5.46
CA LEU A 51 -3.95 8.29 -6.28
C LEU A 51 -4.17 9.35 -7.35
N THR A 52 -4.06 8.96 -8.61
CA THR A 52 -4.33 9.83 -9.77
C THR A 52 -5.61 9.37 -10.43
N ILE A 53 -6.57 10.28 -10.64
CA ILE A 53 -7.86 10.03 -11.29
C ILE A 53 -7.86 10.78 -12.62
N SER A 54 -8.22 10.08 -13.70
CA SER A 54 -8.46 10.66 -15.02
C SER A 54 -9.95 10.59 -15.35
N ALA A 55 -10.57 11.75 -15.46
CA ALA A 55 -11.99 11.92 -15.78
C ALA A 55 -12.23 11.78 -17.31
N PRO A 56 -13.47 11.45 -17.74
CA PRO A 56 -13.80 11.27 -19.14
C PRO A 56 -13.71 12.55 -19.99
N ASP A 57 -13.78 13.73 -19.35
CA ASP A 57 -13.59 15.04 -19.97
C ASP A 57 -12.11 15.46 -20.09
N GLY A 58 -11.19 14.64 -19.59
CA GLY A 58 -9.75 14.90 -19.59
C GLY A 58 -9.22 15.60 -18.34
N GLU A 59 -10.06 15.89 -17.33
CA GLU A 59 -9.58 16.39 -16.05
C GLU A 59 -8.71 15.33 -15.34
N ILE A 60 -7.60 15.77 -14.75
CA ILE A 60 -6.69 14.92 -13.98
C ILE A 60 -6.61 15.44 -12.54
N ILE A 61 -6.89 14.56 -11.59
CA ILE A 61 -6.92 14.86 -10.15
C ILE A 61 -5.88 13.99 -9.46
N ALA A 62 -4.98 14.59 -8.69
CA ALA A 62 -3.96 13.87 -7.92
C ALA A 62 -4.20 14.07 -6.42
N ILE A 63 -4.25 12.97 -5.67
CA ILE A 63 -4.44 12.92 -4.23
C ILE A 63 -3.22 12.24 -3.62
N GLU A 64 -2.60 12.90 -2.65
CA GLU A 64 -1.44 12.38 -1.93
C GLU A 64 -1.83 12.11 -0.46
N ALA A 65 -1.33 11.01 0.09
CA ALA A 65 -1.53 10.64 1.49
C ALA A 65 -0.25 10.03 2.08
N ASP A 66 0.40 10.76 2.99
CA ASP A 66 1.61 10.27 3.68
C ASP A 66 1.33 8.95 4.45
N GLY A 67 0.11 8.80 4.97
CA GLY A 67 -0.37 7.59 5.61
C GLY A 67 -1.89 7.47 5.55
N GLY A 68 -2.38 6.23 5.72
CA GLY A 68 -3.78 5.88 5.53
C GLY A 68 -4.18 5.76 4.06
N THR A 69 -5.44 5.37 3.84
CA THR A 69 -6.01 5.19 2.50
C THR A 69 -6.26 6.52 1.81
N PRO A 70 -5.79 6.72 0.56
CA PRO A 70 -6.22 7.85 -0.24
C PRO A 70 -7.70 7.69 -0.62
N VAL A 71 -8.47 8.78 -0.53
CA VAL A 71 -9.91 8.79 -0.83
C VAL A 71 -10.19 9.82 -1.90
N TYR A 72 -10.79 9.39 -3.01
CA TYR A 72 -11.36 10.27 -4.01
C TYR A 72 -12.83 10.53 -3.69
N ARG A 73 -13.28 11.78 -3.86
CA ARG A 73 -14.68 12.18 -3.68
C ARG A 73 -15.13 12.99 -4.89
N LEU A 74 -16.30 12.67 -5.42
CA LEU A 74 -16.99 13.49 -6.40
C LEU A 74 -17.28 14.87 -5.79
N SER A 75 -16.86 15.94 -6.47
CA SER A 75 -17.06 17.31 -6.01
C SER A 75 -17.29 18.25 -7.19
N GLY A 76 -18.21 19.20 -7.04
CA GLY A 76 -18.49 20.19 -8.08
C GLY A 76 -19.36 19.63 -9.20
N GLU A 77 -19.14 20.14 -10.41
CA GLU A 77 -19.74 19.61 -11.64
C GLU A 77 -19.00 18.33 -12.02
N VAL A 78 -19.73 17.22 -12.19
CA VAL A 78 -19.15 15.91 -12.40
C VAL A 78 -19.60 15.40 -13.76
N SER A 79 -18.64 15.07 -14.62
CA SER A 79 -18.90 14.47 -15.92
C SER A 79 -19.31 13.00 -15.75
N ASP A 80 -20.42 12.62 -16.39
CA ASP A 80 -20.79 11.20 -16.48
C ASP A 80 -19.81 10.46 -17.39
N GLY A 81 -19.51 9.21 -17.06
CA GLY A 81 -18.64 8.35 -17.86
C GLY A 81 -17.71 7.47 -17.03
N VAL A 82 -16.71 6.91 -17.71
CA VAL A 82 -15.72 6.02 -17.08
C VAL A 82 -14.53 6.83 -16.63
N TYR A 83 -14.25 6.78 -15.33
CA TYR A 83 -13.06 7.33 -14.71
C TYR A 83 -12.01 6.23 -14.60
N ARG A 84 -10.75 6.58 -14.86
CA ARG A 84 -9.60 5.68 -14.67
C ARG A 84 -8.80 6.16 -13.47
N TYR A 85 -8.17 5.23 -12.76
CA TYR A 85 -7.25 5.61 -11.72
C TYR A 85 -5.95 4.81 -11.76
N GLU A 86 -4.91 5.46 -11.24
CA GLU A 86 -3.60 4.89 -10.97
C GLU A 86 -3.26 5.16 -9.51
N LEU A 87 -2.94 4.11 -8.78
CA LEU A 87 -2.56 4.14 -7.38
C LEU A 87 -1.10 3.68 -7.26
N SER A 88 -0.29 4.46 -6.53
CA SER A 88 1.06 4.08 -6.14
C SER A 88 1.27 4.31 -4.65
N ALA A 89 2.12 3.49 -4.02
CA ALA A 89 2.48 3.63 -2.61
C ALA A 89 3.85 3.00 -2.32
N ALA A 90 4.44 3.34 -1.17
CA ALA A 90 5.62 2.67 -0.63
C ALA A 90 5.19 1.53 0.30
N THR A 91 5.73 0.32 0.08
CA THR A 91 5.52 -0.81 0.99
C THR A 91 6.48 -0.79 2.18
N ASP A 92 6.21 -1.60 3.20
CA ASP A 92 7.14 -1.81 4.32
C ASP A 92 8.39 -2.64 3.93
N GLU A 93 8.34 -3.37 2.80
CA GLU A 93 9.45 -4.18 2.32
C GLU A 93 10.58 -3.30 1.81
N GLN A 94 11.80 -3.49 2.33
CA GLN A 94 12.99 -2.78 1.88
C GLN A 94 13.78 -3.63 0.89
N VAL A 95 14.08 -3.07 -0.29
CA VAL A 95 14.90 -3.71 -1.32
C VAL A 95 16.22 -2.97 -1.49
N LYS A 96 17.28 -3.71 -1.77
CA LYS A 96 18.61 -3.14 -2.00
C LYS A 96 18.65 -2.37 -3.33
N ILE A 97 19.28 -1.20 -3.31
CA ILE A 97 19.54 -0.42 -4.52
C ILE A 97 20.68 -1.10 -5.30
N VAL A 98 20.35 -1.65 -6.47
CA VAL A 98 21.30 -2.40 -7.32
C VAL A 98 22.33 -1.46 -7.97
N ASN A 99 21.88 -0.28 -8.42
CA ASN A 99 22.71 0.72 -9.09
C ASN A 99 22.75 2.03 -8.29
N PRO A 100 23.56 2.11 -7.22
CA PRO A 100 23.62 3.31 -6.39
C PRO A 100 24.22 4.47 -7.19
N ILE A 101 23.51 5.59 -7.24
CA ILE A 101 24.02 6.85 -7.78
C ILE A 101 24.72 7.60 -6.66
N ASN A 102 26.02 7.88 -6.80
CA ASN A 102 26.72 8.76 -5.88
C ASN A 102 26.36 10.21 -6.16
N ASN A 103 25.48 10.78 -5.34
CA ASN A 103 25.06 12.17 -5.40
C ASN A 103 25.72 13.05 -4.33
N GLY A 104 26.88 12.63 -3.81
CA GLY A 104 27.63 13.40 -2.81
C GLY A 104 27.09 13.31 -1.38
N ARG A 105 26.14 12.41 -1.10
CA ARG A 105 25.58 12.21 0.26
C ARG A 105 26.52 11.51 1.27
N GLY A 106 27.69 11.06 0.83
CA GLY A 106 28.69 10.45 1.71
C GLY A 106 28.10 9.32 2.56
N ALA A 107 28.29 9.40 3.89
CA ALA A 107 27.80 8.41 4.85
C ALA A 107 26.27 8.37 4.98
N ASP A 108 25.54 9.40 4.52
CA ASP A 108 24.07 9.45 4.54
C ASP A 108 23.43 8.79 3.30
N GLN A 109 24.25 8.18 2.43
CA GLN A 109 23.74 7.42 1.29
C GLN A 109 22.99 6.19 1.79
N ARG A 110 21.71 6.09 1.43
CA ARG A 110 20.91 4.88 1.67
C ARG A 110 21.23 3.84 0.61
N ASP A 111 21.35 2.59 1.04
CA ASP A 111 21.57 1.43 0.17
C ASP A 111 20.28 0.63 -0.09
N THR A 112 19.17 1.06 0.50
CA THR A 112 17.85 0.43 0.35
C THR A 112 16.77 1.47 0.03
N VAL A 113 15.68 0.98 -0.58
CA VAL A 113 14.45 1.72 -0.84
C VAL A 113 13.26 0.83 -0.54
N ALA A 114 12.13 1.41 -0.16
CA ALA A 114 10.88 0.68 -0.08
C ALA A 114 10.54 0.09 -1.47
N LYS A 115 10.10 -1.16 -1.52
CA LYS A 115 9.55 -1.76 -2.74
C LYS A 115 8.27 -0.97 -3.08
N PRO A 116 8.15 -0.44 -4.31
CA PRO A 116 6.97 0.32 -4.68
C PRO A 116 5.78 -0.63 -4.93
N PHE A 117 4.59 -0.17 -4.58
CA PHE A 117 3.31 -0.79 -4.90
C PHE A 117 2.62 0.01 -6.00
N TYR A 118 1.96 -0.69 -6.93
CA TYR A 118 1.19 -0.10 -8.02
C TYR A 118 -0.11 -0.87 -8.23
N MET A 119 -1.19 -0.13 -8.51
CA MET A 119 -2.50 -0.66 -8.87
C MET A 119 -3.19 0.31 -9.83
N GLU A 120 -3.99 -0.22 -10.74
CA GLU A 120 -4.82 0.56 -11.65
C GLU A 120 -6.24 0.02 -11.65
N GLY A 121 -7.19 0.85 -12.06
CA GLY A 121 -8.58 0.44 -12.19
C GLY A 121 -9.45 1.52 -12.80
N SER A 122 -10.77 1.30 -12.71
CA SER A 122 -11.75 2.23 -13.25
C SER A 122 -13.10 2.10 -12.55
N PHE A 123 -13.80 3.21 -12.42
CA PHE A 123 -15.17 3.24 -11.92
C PHE A 123 -16.06 4.06 -12.87
N THR A 124 -17.36 3.82 -12.83
CA THR A 124 -18.33 4.51 -13.69
C THR A 124 -19.13 5.51 -12.88
N VAL A 125 -19.28 6.72 -13.41
CA VAL A 125 -20.17 7.75 -12.88
C VAL A 125 -21.34 7.92 -13.84
N ALA A 126 -22.55 7.90 -13.29
CA ALA A 126 -23.77 8.18 -14.05
C ALA A 126 -24.75 8.98 -13.19
N ARG A 127 -25.29 10.06 -13.75
CA ARG A 127 -26.17 11.01 -13.07
C ARG A 127 -25.52 11.57 -11.80
N GLY A 128 -24.22 11.86 -11.86
CA GLY A 128 -23.46 12.45 -10.76
C GLY A 128 -23.20 11.53 -9.56
N VAL A 129 -23.36 10.20 -9.71
CA VAL A 129 -23.01 9.21 -8.67
C VAL A 129 -22.18 8.07 -9.24
N ILE A 130 -21.31 7.50 -8.41
CA ILE A 130 -20.55 6.28 -8.76
C ILE A 130 -21.52 5.09 -8.74
N ILE A 131 -21.46 4.27 -9.79
CA ILE A 131 -22.29 3.08 -9.98
C ILE A 131 -21.43 1.85 -10.28
N THR A 132 -21.96 0.68 -9.94
CA THR A 132 -21.47 -0.61 -10.43
C THR A 132 -22.28 -0.98 -11.68
N PRO A 133 -21.67 -1.12 -12.87
CA PRO A 133 -22.40 -1.51 -14.08
C PRO A 133 -23.06 -2.88 -13.93
N GLU A 134 -24.29 -3.02 -14.40
CA GLU A 134 -24.92 -4.35 -14.52
C GLU A 134 -24.26 -5.12 -15.68
N LEU A 135 -23.83 -6.34 -15.42
CA LEU A 135 -23.40 -7.26 -16.48
C LEU A 135 -24.64 -7.71 -17.25
N VAL A 136 -24.80 -7.23 -18.47
CA VAL A 136 -25.80 -7.78 -19.39
C VAL A 136 -25.23 -9.11 -19.91
N LEU A 137 -25.73 -10.22 -19.37
CA LEU A 137 -25.52 -11.53 -19.97
C LEU A 137 -26.56 -11.68 -21.08
N GLU A 138 -26.11 -11.83 -22.32
CA GLU A 138 -26.99 -12.20 -23.42
C GLU A 138 -27.49 -13.63 -23.17
N ASP A 139 -28.76 -13.77 -22.78
CA ASP A 139 -29.42 -15.07 -22.76
C ASP A 139 -29.60 -15.54 -24.21
N GLU A 140 -28.86 -16.58 -24.61
CA GLU A 140 -29.05 -17.25 -25.90
C GLU A 140 -30.49 -17.79 -25.99
N GLY A 141 -31.29 -17.20 -26.89
CA GLY A 141 -32.70 -17.54 -27.11
C GLY A 141 -32.93 -18.82 -27.91
#